data_AF-A0A7Y3GGM4-F1
#
_entry.id   AF-A0A7Y3GGM4-F1
#
_cell.length_a   1.000
_cell.length_b   1.000
_cell.length_c   1.000
_cell.angle_alpha   90.00
_cell.angle_beta   90.00
_cell.angle_gamma   90.00
#
_symmetry.space_group_name_H-M   'P 1'
#
loop_
_entity.id
_entity.type
_entity.pdbx_description
1 polymer ?
#
loop_
_entity_poly.entity_id
_entity_poly.type
_entity_poly.pdbx_seq_one_letter_code
_entity_poly.pdbx_strand_id
1 'polypeptide(L)'
;YLPGSSGWWIAGLLSLFEVLAITLFTAYVLNLPWWTHWGWIFVAVVLTLWLGFDLKGIVGGNLSEAESLMHKLGVKSVGRIFSAHPAKIGPIRHDRRACNNCLTCLNVCPKGVYSIAGKDNQINLTNAEACFNCNACIKQCPCKALSFDVDKAL
;
A
#
# COMPACT_ATOMS: atom_id res chain seq x y z
N TYR A 1 4.56 13.35 2.05
CA TYR A 1 3.31 12.56 1.95
C TYR A 1 2.30 13.45 1.25
N LEU A 2 1.95 13.17 -0.01
CA LEU A 2 0.94 13.98 -0.73
C LEU A 2 -0.44 13.65 -0.13
N PRO A 3 -1.24 14.66 0.27
CA PRO A 3 -2.56 14.41 0.85
C PRO A 3 -3.56 14.07 -0.26
N GLY A 4 -4.01 12.81 -0.29
CA GLY A 4 -4.96 12.27 -1.25
C GLY A 4 -4.83 10.75 -1.30
N SER A 5 -5.81 10.02 -0.79
CA SER A 5 -5.68 8.61 -0.39
C SER A 5 -5.78 7.58 -1.54
N SER A 6 -5.77 7.98 -2.82
CA SER A 6 -5.85 7.08 -3.98
C SER A 6 -4.67 7.27 -4.94
N GLY A 7 -4.22 6.15 -5.54
CA GLY A 7 -3.13 6.17 -6.53
C GLY A 7 -3.52 6.95 -7.79
N TRP A 8 -4.81 6.89 -8.13
CA TRP A 8 -5.39 7.62 -9.26
C TRP A 8 -5.29 9.14 -9.14
N TRP A 9 -5.43 9.70 -7.93
CA TRP A 9 -5.30 11.15 -7.74
C TRP A 9 -3.87 11.62 -8.03
N ILE A 10 -2.89 10.86 -7.54
CA ILE A 10 -1.48 11.14 -7.77
C ILE A 10 -1.14 10.98 -9.25
N ALA A 11 -1.64 9.92 -9.89
CA ALA A 11 -1.42 9.69 -11.33
C ALA A 11 -2.08 10.77 -12.20
N GLY A 12 -3.28 11.25 -11.83
CA GLY A 12 -3.95 12.35 -12.52
C GLY A 12 -3.19 13.68 -12.42
N LEU A 13 -2.59 13.98 -11.27
CA LEU A 13 -1.73 15.15 -11.11
C LEU A 13 -0.46 15.02 -11.96
N LEU A 14 0.19 13.85 -11.94
CA LEU A 14 1.40 13.60 -12.72
C LEU A 14 1.12 13.71 -14.23
N SER A 15 0.02 13.13 -14.72
CA SER A 15 -0.36 13.21 -16.12
C SER A 15 -0.70 14.65 -16.55
N LEU A 16 -1.30 15.46 -15.68
CA LEU A 16 -1.50 16.88 -15.95
C LEU A 16 -0.17 17.61 -16.16
N PHE A 17 0.82 17.39 -15.29
CA PHE A 17 2.14 17.99 -15.44
C PHE A 17 2.84 17.52 -16.73
N GLU A 18 2.70 16.25 -17.09
CA GLU A 18 3.24 15.70 -18.33
C GLU A 18 2.62 16.36 -19.58
N VAL A 19 1.29 16.48 -19.63
CA VAL A 19 0.59 17.15 -20.73
C VAL A 19 1.04 18.62 -20.83
N LEU A 20 1.12 19.33 -19.72
CA LEU A 20 1.59 20.72 -19.69
C LEU A 20 3.04 20.83 -20.17
N ALA A 21 3.93 19.94 -19.74
CA ALA A 21 5.33 19.96 -20.17
C ALA A 21 5.46 19.71 -21.68
N ILE A 22 4.76 18.71 -22.22
CA ILE A 22 4.81 18.37 -23.65
C ILE A 22 4.20 19.51 -24.49
N THR A 23 3.07 20.08 -24.08
CA THR A 23 2.40 21.16 -24.82
C THR A 23 3.23 22.44 -24.83
N LEU A 24 3.81 22.83 -23.68
CA LEU A 24 4.71 23.99 -23.59
C LEU A 24 5.98 23.77 -24.41
N PHE A 25 6.62 22.59 -24.32
CA PHE A 25 7.81 22.29 -25.12
C PHE A 25 7.52 22.38 -26.62
N THR A 26 6.39 21.83 -27.07
CA THR A 26 5.98 21.84 -28.48
C THR A 26 5.71 23.26 -28.98
N ALA A 27 4.98 24.04 -28.22
CA ALA A 27 4.59 25.39 -28.61
C ALA A 27 5.77 26.37 -28.57
N TYR A 28 6.59 26.32 -27.52
CA TYR A 28 7.64 27.34 -27.30
C TYR A 28 9.00 26.96 -27.89
N VAL A 29 9.38 25.68 -27.86
CA VAL A 29 10.70 25.24 -28.36
C VAL A 29 10.62 24.87 -29.83
N LEU A 30 9.61 24.08 -30.21
CA LEU A 30 9.48 23.60 -31.59
C LEU A 30 8.70 24.56 -32.49
N ASN A 31 8.04 25.59 -31.94
CA ASN A 31 7.15 26.51 -32.67
C ASN A 31 6.10 25.77 -33.53
N LEU A 32 5.74 24.55 -33.11
CA LEU A 32 4.73 23.72 -33.76
C LEU A 32 3.40 23.92 -33.04
N PRO A 33 2.27 23.76 -33.74
CA PRO A 33 0.98 23.85 -33.09
C PRO A 33 0.88 22.74 -32.03
N TRP A 34 0.35 23.09 -30.85
CA TRP A 34 0.21 22.21 -29.68
C TRP A 34 -0.45 20.85 -29.93
N TRP A 35 -1.26 20.68 -30.98
CA TRP A 35 -1.91 19.41 -31.35
C TRP A 35 -0.99 18.41 -32.06
N THR A 36 0.21 18.83 -32.48
CA THR A 36 1.11 18.00 -33.30
C THR A 36 1.44 16.66 -32.64
N HIS A 37 1.58 16.64 -31.32
CA HIS A 37 1.93 15.44 -30.57
C HIS A 37 0.74 14.84 -29.80
N TRP A 38 -0.50 15.12 -30.20
CA TRP A 38 -1.68 14.66 -29.45
C TRP A 38 -1.75 13.14 -29.28
N GLY A 39 -1.29 12.37 -30.27
CA GLY A 39 -1.18 10.90 -30.17
C GLY A 39 -0.21 10.45 -29.07
N TRP A 40 0.97 11.06 -29.00
CA TRP A 40 1.97 10.76 -27.97
C TRP A 40 1.50 11.18 -26.57
N ILE A 41 0.84 12.35 -26.48
CA ILE A 41 0.22 12.82 -25.24
C ILE A 41 -0.82 11.81 -24.75
N PHE A 42 -1.66 11.28 -25.64
CA PHE A 42 -2.67 10.29 -25.26
C PHE A 42 -2.03 8.99 -24.75
N VAL A 43 -1.02 8.46 -25.45
CA VAL A 43 -0.29 7.25 -25.03
C VAL A 43 0.38 7.43 -23.67
N ALA A 44 1.06 8.57 -23.47
CA ALA A 44 1.66 8.96 -22.22
C ALA A 44 0.66 8.98 -21.06
N VAL A 45 -0.47 9.68 -21.24
CA VAL A 45 -1.53 9.75 -20.23
C VAL A 45 -2.09 8.37 -19.90
N VAL A 46 -2.35 7.53 -20.90
CA VAL A 46 -2.85 6.16 -20.69
C VAL A 46 -1.84 5.33 -19.91
N LEU A 47 -0.55 5.39 -20.24
CA LEU A 47 0.50 4.67 -19.52
C LEU A 47 0.66 5.18 -18.09
N THR A 48 0.65 6.50 -17.88
CA THR A 48 0.76 7.12 -16.56
C THR A 48 -0.41 6.76 -15.66
N LEU A 49 -1.64 6.76 -16.19
CA LEU A 49 -2.82 6.30 -15.47
C LEU A 49 -2.79 4.79 -15.20
N TRP A 50 -2.30 4.00 -16.15
CA TRP A 50 -2.13 2.55 -16.00
C TRP A 50 -1.09 2.19 -14.92
N LEU A 51 0.02 2.91 -14.84
CA LEU A 51 0.98 2.76 -13.73
C LEU A 51 0.41 3.26 -12.40
N GLY A 52 -0.40 4.32 -12.43
CA GLY A 52 -1.16 4.84 -11.30
C GLY A 52 -2.03 3.80 -10.60
N PHE A 53 -2.60 2.89 -11.38
CA PHE A 53 -3.42 1.78 -10.91
C PHE A 53 -2.64 0.75 -10.07
N ASP A 54 -1.34 0.57 -10.31
CA ASP A 54 -0.50 -0.45 -9.66
C ASP A 54 0.26 0.09 -8.43
N LEU A 55 0.49 1.41 -8.37
CA LEU A 55 1.31 2.07 -7.34
C LEU A 55 0.83 1.89 -5.89
N LYS A 56 -0.48 1.71 -5.67
CA LYS A 56 -1.02 1.52 -4.30
C LYS A 56 -0.75 0.12 -3.74
N GLY A 57 -0.54 -0.89 -4.60
CA GLY A 57 -0.28 -2.28 -4.20
C GLY A 57 1.17 -2.57 -3.83
N ILE A 58 2.11 -1.68 -4.17
CA ILE A 58 3.55 -1.88 -3.93
C ILE A 58 3.93 -1.71 -2.46
N VAL A 59 3.17 -0.93 -1.68
CA VAL A 59 3.43 -0.73 -0.25
C VAL A 59 2.68 -1.81 0.54
N GLY A 60 3.38 -2.91 0.83
CA GLY A 60 2.82 -4.15 1.37
C GLY A 60 1.84 -3.96 2.53
N GLY A 61 0.59 -4.37 2.30
CA GLY A 61 -0.50 -4.47 3.29
C GLY A 61 -1.81 -3.80 2.88
N ASN A 62 -1.85 -3.08 1.76
CA ASN A 62 -3.11 -2.65 1.13
C ASN A 62 -3.37 -3.48 -0.14
N LEU A 63 -4.64 -3.83 -0.41
CA LEU A 63 -5.06 -4.46 -1.67
C LEU A 63 -4.86 -3.47 -2.83
N SER A 64 -4.57 -4.00 -4.02
CA SER A 64 -4.47 -3.17 -5.23
C SER A 64 -5.82 -2.52 -5.53
N GLU A 65 -5.82 -1.26 -6.02
CA GLU A 65 -7.08 -0.60 -6.45
C GLU A 65 -7.74 -1.36 -7.61
N ALA A 66 -6.96 -2.17 -8.32
CA ALA A 66 -7.43 -3.17 -9.28
C ALA A 66 -8.48 -4.11 -8.71
N GLU A 67 -8.22 -4.62 -7.52
CA GLU A 67 -9.06 -5.62 -6.89
C GLU A 67 -10.38 -4.98 -6.42
N SER A 68 -10.30 -3.75 -5.89
CA SER A 68 -11.51 -2.96 -5.55
C SER A 68 -12.38 -2.69 -6.79
N LEU A 69 -11.77 -2.37 -7.92
CA LEU A 69 -12.46 -2.10 -9.17
C LEU A 69 -13.07 -3.38 -9.77
N MET A 70 -12.34 -4.49 -9.77
CA MET A 70 -12.87 -5.80 -10.19
C MET A 70 -14.07 -6.24 -9.34
N HIS A 71 -14.02 -5.98 -8.03
CA HIS A 71 -15.11 -6.30 -7.12
C HIS A 71 -16.35 -5.42 -7.39
N LYS A 72 -16.16 -4.14 -7.77
CA LYS A 72 -17.25 -3.26 -8.24
C LYS A 72 -17.82 -3.68 -9.58
N LEU A 73 -16.99 -4.21 -10.47
CA LEU A 73 -17.38 -4.74 -11.78
C LEU A 73 -17.95 -6.18 -11.72
N GLY A 74 -18.13 -6.75 -10.52
CA GLY A 74 -18.75 -8.06 -10.33
C GLY A 74 -17.86 -9.25 -10.68
N VAL A 75 -16.57 -9.04 -10.95
CA VAL A 75 -15.61 -10.10 -11.24
C VAL A 75 -15.08 -10.64 -9.92
N LYS A 76 -15.71 -11.71 -9.43
CA LYS A 76 -15.41 -12.27 -8.09
C LYS A 76 -14.11 -13.07 -8.01
N SER A 77 -13.52 -13.49 -9.13
CA SER A 77 -12.26 -14.25 -9.14
C SER A 77 -11.76 -14.45 -10.57
N VAL A 78 -10.60 -13.88 -10.90
CA VAL A 78 -9.85 -14.25 -12.12
C VAL A 78 -8.90 -15.39 -11.77
N GLY A 79 -9.45 -16.60 -11.58
CA GLY A 79 -8.69 -17.81 -11.32
C GLY A 79 -7.79 -17.76 -10.07
N ARG A 80 -6.82 -18.69 -10.00
CA ARG A 80 -5.83 -18.78 -8.89
C ARG A 80 -4.74 -17.69 -8.93
N ILE A 81 -4.72 -16.84 -9.96
CA ILE A 81 -3.69 -15.80 -10.15
C ILE A 81 -3.80 -14.71 -9.07
N PHE A 82 -5.03 -14.42 -8.62
CA PHE A 82 -5.32 -13.51 -7.52
C PHE A 82 -5.86 -14.23 -6.28
N SER A 83 -5.59 -15.53 -6.12
CA SER A 83 -5.86 -16.21 -4.84
C SER A 83 -4.89 -15.68 -3.79
N ALA A 84 -5.18 -14.48 -3.27
CA ALA A 84 -4.79 -14.11 -1.94
C ALA A 84 -5.25 -15.26 -1.04
N HIS A 85 -4.29 -16.02 -0.51
CA HIS A 85 -4.58 -16.81 0.69
C HIS A 85 -5.32 -15.86 1.64
N PRO A 86 -6.44 -16.26 2.27
CA PRO A 86 -7.15 -15.39 3.18
C PRO A 86 -6.11 -14.90 4.19
N ALA A 87 -5.73 -13.63 4.03
CA ALA A 87 -4.85 -12.99 4.98
C ALA A 87 -5.61 -13.12 6.29
N LYS A 88 -5.02 -13.80 7.29
CA LYS A 88 -5.59 -13.79 8.62
C LYS A 88 -5.61 -12.33 9.04
N ILE A 89 -6.80 -11.75 9.05
CA ILE A 89 -7.05 -10.35 9.42
C ILE A 89 -7.69 -10.42 10.80
N GLY A 90 -7.18 -9.61 11.72
CA GLY A 90 -7.67 -9.55 13.09
C GLY A 90 -6.72 -8.75 13.97
N PRO A 91 -7.08 -8.53 15.24
CA PRO A 91 -6.17 -7.87 16.17
C PRO A 91 -4.93 -8.73 16.42
N ILE A 92 -3.77 -8.07 16.61
CA ILE A 92 -2.53 -8.76 16.93
C ILE A 92 -2.60 -9.30 18.36
N ARG A 93 -2.35 -10.60 18.50
CA ARG A 93 -2.16 -11.29 19.78
C ARG A 93 -0.67 -11.46 20.06
N HIS A 94 -0.22 -10.94 21.21
CA HIS A 94 1.16 -11.04 21.68
C HIS A 94 1.25 -11.97 22.89
N ASP A 95 1.96 -13.09 22.72
CA ASP A 95 2.25 -14.05 23.78
C ASP A 95 3.51 -13.65 24.56
N ARG A 96 3.30 -13.06 25.74
CA ARG A 96 4.39 -12.60 26.61
C ARG A 96 5.26 -13.72 27.15
N ARG A 97 4.76 -14.96 27.23
CA ARG A 97 5.53 -16.09 27.76
C ARG A 97 6.52 -16.63 26.73
N ALA A 98 6.13 -16.60 25.45
CA ALA A 98 6.99 -17.00 24.34
C ALA A 98 7.95 -15.87 23.90
N CYS A 99 7.61 -14.61 24.18
CA CYS A 99 8.41 -13.46 23.78
C CYS A 99 9.74 -13.37 24.54
N ASN A 100 10.84 -13.27 23.80
CA ASN A 100 12.19 -13.07 24.32
C ASN A 100 12.69 -11.62 24.23
N ASN A 101 11.79 -10.67 23.97
CA ASN A 101 12.07 -9.23 23.91
C ASN A 101 13.17 -8.81 22.92
N CYS A 102 13.32 -9.52 21.79
CA CYS A 102 14.35 -9.25 20.76
C CYS A 102 14.16 -7.96 19.93
N LEU A 103 13.09 -7.19 20.20
CA LEU A 103 12.74 -5.91 19.54
C LEU A 103 12.51 -5.98 18.01
N THR A 104 12.52 -7.15 17.39
CA THR A 104 12.32 -7.29 15.93
C THR A 104 10.98 -6.70 15.47
N CYS A 105 9.90 -6.91 16.24
CA CYS A 105 8.58 -6.38 15.89
C CYS A 105 8.49 -4.85 15.98
N LEU A 106 9.28 -4.23 16.85
CA LEU A 106 9.40 -2.77 16.95
C LEU A 106 10.08 -2.22 15.69
N ASN A 107 11.21 -2.82 15.29
CA ASN A 107 12.00 -2.36 14.15
C ASN A 107 11.29 -2.55 12.80
N VAL A 108 10.50 -3.61 12.67
CA VAL A 108 9.88 -3.94 11.39
C VAL A 108 8.46 -3.42 11.20
N CYS A 109 7.86 -2.84 12.23
CA CYS A 109 6.53 -2.28 12.12
C CYS A 109 6.59 -0.87 11.51
N PRO A 110 6.16 -0.66 10.24
CA PRO A 110 6.23 0.66 9.61
C PRO A 110 5.21 1.65 10.20
N LYS A 111 4.23 1.15 10.98
CA LYS A 111 3.19 1.96 11.64
C LYS A 111 3.50 2.27 13.11
N GLY A 112 4.60 1.74 13.65
CA GLY A 112 4.96 2.00 15.05
C GLY A 112 3.93 1.50 16.05
N VAL A 113 3.31 0.33 15.81
CA VAL A 113 2.26 -0.25 16.68
C VAL A 113 2.81 -0.68 18.06
N TYR A 114 4.11 -0.93 18.13
CA TYR A 114 4.81 -1.41 19.32
C TYR A 114 5.57 -0.27 20.02
N SER A 115 5.67 -0.33 21.33
CA SER A 115 6.60 0.49 22.10
C SER A 115 7.18 -0.28 23.29
N ILE A 116 8.25 0.23 23.87
CA ILE A 116 8.81 -0.29 25.12
C ILE A 116 8.11 0.44 26.27
N ALA A 117 7.46 -0.30 27.16
CA ALA A 117 6.71 0.28 28.27
C ALA A 117 6.76 -0.61 29.52
N GLY A 118 6.62 0.02 30.69
CA GLY A 118 6.64 -0.64 32.00
C GLY A 118 8.04 -0.72 32.64
N LYS A 119 8.09 -1.20 33.88
CA LYS A 119 9.31 -1.30 34.69
C LYS A 119 10.35 -2.29 34.14
N ASP A 120 9.90 -3.26 33.36
CA ASP A 120 10.74 -4.36 32.87
C ASP A 120 11.26 -4.14 31.45
N ASN A 121 11.07 -2.94 30.87
CA ASN A 121 11.45 -2.61 29.49
C ASN A 121 10.99 -3.64 28.45
N GLN A 122 9.76 -4.15 28.59
CA GLN A 122 9.19 -5.13 27.67
C GLN A 122 8.43 -4.46 26.52
N ILE A 123 8.43 -5.13 25.36
CA ILE A 123 7.62 -4.75 24.21
C ILE A 123 6.12 -4.85 24.56
N ASN A 124 5.39 -3.77 24.30
CA ASN A 124 3.95 -3.69 24.43
C ASN A 124 3.31 -3.22 23.12
N LEU A 125 2.07 -3.67 22.89
CA LEU A 125 1.23 -3.19 21.81
C LEU A 125 0.52 -1.91 22.30
N THR A 126 0.91 -0.74 21.82
CA THR A 126 0.38 0.55 22.31
C THR A 126 -0.54 1.23 21.32
N ASN A 127 -0.33 1.02 20.01
CA ASN A 127 -1.16 1.60 18.97
C ASN A 127 -1.69 0.52 18.02
N ALA A 128 -2.48 -0.41 18.57
CA ALA A 128 -3.02 -1.54 17.81
C ALA A 128 -3.93 -1.09 16.65
N GLU A 129 -4.60 0.05 16.79
CA GLU A 129 -5.50 0.62 15.78
C GLU A 129 -4.77 1.08 14.51
N ALA A 130 -3.50 1.47 14.61
CA ALA A 130 -2.69 1.81 13.44
C ALA A 130 -2.22 0.58 12.64
N CYS A 131 -2.48 -0.64 13.14
CA CYS A 131 -2.15 -1.87 12.44
C CYS A 131 -3.02 -2.05 11.19
N PHE A 132 -2.38 -2.38 10.09
CA PHE A 132 -3.02 -2.63 8.79
C PHE A 132 -2.78 -4.06 8.28
N ASN A 133 -2.46 -4.98 9.20
CA ASN A 133 -2.37 -6.43 8.92
C ASN A 133 -1.37 -6.81 7.81
N CYS A 134 -0.18 -6.18 7.78
CA CYS A 134 0.86 -6.49 6.80
C CYS A 134 1.67 -7.77 7.10
N ASN A 135 1.45 -8.40 8.25
CA ASN A 135 2.04 -9.68 8.71
C ASN A 135 3.57 -9.69 8.89
N ALA A 136 4.26 -8.56 8.70
CA ALA A 136 5.72 -8.49 8.80
C ALA A 136 6.23 -8.92 10.18
N CYS A 137 5.69 -8.32 11.24
CA CYS A 137 6.06 -8.65 12.62
C CYS A 137 5.85 -10.12 13.00
N ILE A 138 4.80 -10.77 12.49
CA ILE A 138 4.52 -12.19 12.73
C ILE A 138 5.54 -13.07 12.00
N LYS A 139 5.82 -12.77 10.72
CA LYS A 139 6.76 -13.55 9.89
C LYS A 139 8.20 -13.47 10.41
N GLN A 140 8.59 -12.32 10.95
CA GLN A 140 9.96 -12.06 11.40
C GLN A 140 10.19 -12.35 12.88
N CYS A 141 9.15 -12.72 13.63
CA CYS A 141 9.29 -13.07 15.04
C CYS A 141 10.00 -14.43 15.19
N PRO A 142 11.24 -14.49 15.72
CA PRO A 142 12.00 -15.73 15.81
C PRO A 142 11.39 -16.74 16.80
N CYS A 143 10.75 -16.23 17.86
CA CYS A 143 10.08 -17.02 18.89
C CYS A 143 8.60 -17.33 18.58
N LYS A 144 8.08 -16.86 17.44
CA LYS A 144 6.67 -17.05 17.04
C LYS A 144 5.66 -16.59 18.11
N ALA A 145 6.01 -15.56 18.87
CA ALA A 145 5.19 -15.00 19.95
C ALA A 145 4.04 -14.11 19.46
N LEU A 146 3.95 -13.84 18.15
CA LEU A 146 2.95 -12.95 17.54
C LEU A 146 2.04 -13.74 16.60
N SER A 147 0.73 -13.47 16.68
CA SER A 147 -0.29 -14.08 15.82
C SER A 147 -1.48 -13.14 15.64
N PHE A 148 -2.37 -13.41 14.67
CA PHE A 148 -3.69 -12.76 14.64
C PHE A 148 -4.68 -13.56 15.46
N ASP A 149 -5.51 -12.84 16.20
CA ASP A 149 -6.72 -13.39 16.80
C ASP A 149 -7.78 -13.52 15.70
N VAL A 150 -7.91 -14.72 15.14
CA VAL A 150 -8.87 -15.04 14.07
C VAL A 150 -10.28 -15.31 14.58
N ASP A 151 -10.46 -15.46 15.89
CA ASP A 151 -11.75 -15.76 16.51
C ASP A 151 -12.53 -14.47 16.83
N LYS A 152 -11.83 -13.33 16.87
CA LYS A 152 -12.41 -11.98 16.88
C LYS A 152 -12.30 -11.34 15.49
N ALA A 153 -13.09 -11.84 14.55
CA ALA A 153 -13.33 -11.09 13.31
C ALA A 153 -14.04 -9.76 13.65
N LEU A 154 -13.51 -8.65 13.14
CA LEU A 154 -14.11 -7.31 13.21
C LEU A 154 -15.36 -7.21 12.33
#